data_AF-A0A453HC03-F1
#
_entry.id   AF-A0A453HC03-F1
#
_cell.length_a   1.000
_cell.length_b   1.000
_cell.length_c   1.000
_cell.angle_alpha   90.00
_cell.angle_beta   90.00
_cell.angle_gamma   90.00
#
_symmetry.space_group_name_H-M   'P 1'
#
loop_
_entity.id
_entity.type
_entity.pdbx_description
1 polymer ?
#
loop_
_entity_poly.entity_id
_entity_poly.type
_entity_poly.pdbx_seq_one_letter_code
_entity_poly.pdbx_strand_id
1 'polypeptide(L)'
;DCSLRCRRAIMTGRAVRVNSQLTSHKRFAAAFQKYCQLVDGAKLYSSNSLGSPQLIAWKGDINGSLLVEPREIDCLDKVSNLNEGATSLHDLYPGGATTCGSRSIWDDMIVAPSRATVQREIREAIRSVEPTVTPTAL
;
A
#
# COMPACT_ATOMS: atom_id res chain seq x y z
N ASP A 1 4.87 -6.39 -2.88
CA ASP A 1 3.96 -6.31 -4.03
C ASP A 1 4.07 -5.06 -4.91
N CYS A 2 3.98 -3.82 -4.41
CA CYS A 2 4.07 -2.61 -5.26
C CYS A 2 5.41 -2.47 -6.01
N SER A 3 6.55 -2.83 -5.41
CA SER A 3 7.87 -2.72 -6.07
C SER A 3 8.00 -3.59 -7.33
N LEU A 4 7.41 -4.79 -7.31
CA LEU A 4 7.30 -5.66 -8.49
C LEU A 4 6.39 -5.06 -9.57
N ARG A 5 5.31 -4.39 -9.18
CA ARG A 5 4.38 -3.73 -10.13
C ARG A 5 5.01 -2.49 -10.77
N CYS A 6 5.79 -1.70 -10.02
CA CYS A 6 6.54 -0.56 -10.57
C CYS A 6 7.62 -1.04 -11.55
N ARG A 7 8.43 -2.04 -11.18
CA ARG A 7 9.42 -2.62 -12.11
C ARG A 7 8.76 -3.18 -13.38
N ARG A 8 7.67 -3.92 -13.24
CA ARG A 8 6.93 -4.45 -14.40
C ARG A 8 6.32 -3.34 -15.24
N ALA A 9 5.78 -2.27 -14.65
CA ALA A 9 5.26 -1.13 -15.39
C ALA A 9 6.36 -0.43 -16.21
N ILE A 10 7.54 -0.25 -15.63
CA ILE A 10 8.72 0.28 -16.33
C ILE A 10 9.15 -0.64 -17.47
N MET A 11 9.27 -1.95 -17.22
CA MET A 11 9.75 -2.92 -18.22
C MET A 11 8.75 -3.17 -19.35
N THR A 12 7.44 -3.12 -19.07
CA THR A 12 6.40 -3.50 -20.04
C THR A 12 5.65 -2.30 -20.63
N GLY A 13 5.91 -1.09 -20.13
CA GLY A 13 5.14 0.12 -20.47
C GLY A 13 3.67 0.08 -20.00
N ARG A 14 3.27 -0.96 -19.25
CA ARG A 14 1.88 -1.18 -18.81
C ARG A 14 1.77 -0.97 -17.30
N ALA A 15 1.24 0.19 -16.93
CA ALA A 15 0.88 0.45 -15.54
C ALA A 15 -0.34 -0.37 -15.12
N VAL A 16 -0.37 -0.78 -13.85
CA VAL A 16 -1.58 -1.35 -13.24
C VAL A 16 -2.56 -0.22 -12.97
N ARG A 17 -3.81 -0.35 -13.42
CA ARG A 17 -4.85 0.65 -13.17
C ARG A 17 -5.13 0.72 -11.67
N VAL A 18 -4.94 1.92 -11.09
CA VAL A 18 -5.07 2.16 -9.65
C VAL A 18 -6.45 1.73 -9.14
N ASN A 19 -7.53 2.12 -9.82
CA ASN A 19 -8.89 1.75 -9.43
C ASN A 19 -9.08 0.22 -9.33
N SER A 20 -8.64 -0.56 -10.32
CA SER A 20 -8.74 -2.02 -10.26
C SER A 20 -7.97 -2.63 -9.09
N GLN A 21 -6.86 -2.01 -8.70
CA GLN A 21 -6.07 -2.42 -7.55
C GLN A 21 -6.79 -2.09 -6.23
N LEU A 22 -7.35 -0.88 -6.11
CA LEU A 22 -8.11 -0.44 -4.95
C LEU A 22 -9.35 -1.32 -4.76
N THR A 23 -10.12 -1.58 -5.81
CA THR A 23 -11.30 -2.47 -5.77
C THR A 23 -10.92 -3.88 -5.34
N SER A 24 -9.83 -4.43 -5.87
CA SER A 24 -9.36 -5.77 -5.48
C SER A 24 -8.99 -5.83 -3.99
N HIS A 25 -8.22 -4.85 -3.50
CA HIS A 25 -7.83 -4.78 -2.09
C HIS A 25 -9.03 -4.56 -1.16
N LYS A 26 -9.96 -3.67 -1.55
CA LYS A 26 -11.20 -3.41 -0.83
C LYS A 26 -12.03 -4.69 -0.65
N ARG A 27 -12.24 -5.42 -1.74
CA ARG A 27 -13.00 -6.68 -1.74
C ARG A 27 -12.32 -7.75 -0.90
N PHE A 28 -10.99 -7.88 -1.01
CA PHE A 28 -10.23 -8.81 -0.17
C PHE A 28 -10.43 -8.49 1.31
N ALA A 29 -10.23 -7.23 1.71
CA ALA A 29 -10.35 -6.81 3.10
C ALA A 29 -11.77 -7.03 3.66
N ALA A 30 -12.80 -6.66 2.89
CA ALA A 30 -14.19 -6.86 3.27
C ALA A 30 -14.60 -8.35 3.38
N ALA A 31 -13.92 -9.24 2.66
CA ALA A 31 -14.23 -10.67 2.66
C ALA A 31 -13.38 -11.50 3.62
N PHE A 32 -12.25 -10.97 4.12
CA PHE A 32 -11.25 -11.76 4.85
C PHE A 32 -11.81 -12.51 6.06
N GLN A 33 -12.63 -11.86 6.89
CA GLN A 33 -13.24 -12.53 8.04
C GLN A 33 -14.13 -13.70 7.64
N LYS A 34 -14.97 -13.53 6.60
CA LYS A 34 -15.82 -14.60 6.07
C LYS A 34 -14.98 -15.72 5.47
N TYR A 35 -13.91 -15.37 4.76
CA TYR A 35 -12.96 -16.35 4.23
C TYR A 35 -12.36 -17.20 5.35
N CYS A 36 -11.94 -16.61 6.48
CA CYS A 36 -11.43 -17.35 7.64
C CYS A 36 -12.45 -18.32 8.26
N GLN A 37 -13.76 -18.09 8.10
CA GLN A 37 -14.79 -19.02 8.57
C GLN A 37 -14.89 -20.27 7.68
N LEU A 38 -14.51 -20.15 6.41
CA LEU A 38 -14.65 -21.21 5.39
C LEU A 38 -13.42 -22.10 5.24
N VAL A 39 -12.27 -21.69 5.78
CA VAL A 39 -11.01 -22.42 5.65
C VAL A 39 -10.51 -22.95 6.98
N ASP A 40 -9.78 -24.06 6.94
CA ASP A 40 -9.22 -24.73 8.13
C ASP A 40 -8.12 -23.90 8.79
N GLY A 41 -7.40 -23.10 8.00
CA GLY A 41 -6.33 -22.24 8.47
C GLY A 41 -6.10 -21.05 7.55
N ALA A 42 -5.75 -19.92 8.15
CA ALA A 42 -5.44 -18.69 7.43
C ALA A 42 -4.36 -17.91 8.17
N LYS A 43 -3.50 -17.20 7.45
CA LYS A 43 -2.52 -16.26 7.99
C LYS A 43 -2.53 -15.00 7.17
N LEU A 44 -2.61 -13.85 7.83
CA LEU A 44 -2.55 -12.53 7.22
C LEU A 44 -1.28 -11.84 7.69
N TYR A 45 -0.48 -11.40 6.74
CA TYR A 45 0.75 -10.68 7.00
C TYR A 45 0.62 -9.22 6.53
N SER A 46 1.08 -8.29 7.37
CA SER A 46 1.26 -6.88 7.05
C SER A 46 2.69 -6.60 6.61
N SER A 47 2.86 -5.76 5.61
CA SER A 47 4.16 -5.23 5.19
C SER A 47 4.31 -3.74 5.50
N ASN A 48 3.61 -3.24 6.52
CA ASN A 48 3.61 -1.82 6.90
C ASN A 48 4.85 -1.42 7.72
N SER A 49 5.66 -2.38 8.17
CA SER A 49 6.93 -2.15 8.86
C SER A 49 8.14 -2.32 7.94
N LEU A 50 9.23 -1.61 8.23
CA LEU A 50 10.53 -1.88 7.63
C LEU A 50 11.03 -3.27 8.04
N GLY A 51 11.33 -4.14 7.08
CA GLY A 51 11.88 -5.48 7.32
C GLY A 51 10.95 -6.61 6.86
N SER A 52 10.87 -7.68 7.64
CA SER A 52 10.04 -8.85 7.31
C SER A 52 8.55 -8.57 7.51
N PRO A 53 7.66 -9.17 6.71
CA PRO A 53 6.22 -9.08 6.93
C PRO A 53 5.85 -9.55 8.35
N GLN A 54 5.00 -8.79 9.03
CA GLN A 54 4.50 -9.10 10.37
C GLN A 54 3.19 -9.88 10.29
N LEU A 55 3.04 -10.94 11.09
CA LEU A 55 1.78 -11.68 11.18
C LEU A 55 0.77 -10.85 11.99
N ILE A 56 -0.34 -10.47 11.38
CA ILE A 56 -1.35 -9.58 12.01
C ILE A 56 -2.70 -10.28 12.26
N ALA A 57 -2.95 -11.41 11.61
CA ALA A 57 -4.07 -12.28 11.94
C ALA A 57 -3.77 -13.73 11.58
N TRP A 58 -4.27 -14.68 12.37
CA TRP A 58 -4.15 -16.10 12.06
C TRP A 58 -5.30 -16.95 12.64
N LYS A 59 -5.63 -18.02 11.92
CA LYS A 59 -6.49 -19.13 12.34
C LYS A 59 -5.69 -20.42 12.21
N GLY A 60 -5.60 -21.18 13.30
CA GLY A 60 -4.73 -22.36 13.40
C GLY A 60 -5.40 -23.70 13.14
N ASP A 61 -6.73 -23.78 13.25
CA ASP A 61 -7.50 -25.02 13.24
C ASP A 61 -8.95 -24.80 12.79
N ILE A 62 -9.63 -25.88 12.38
CA ILE A 62 -11.01 -25.89 11.85
C ILE A 62 -12.00 -25.13 12.74
N ASN A 63 -11.94 -25.36 14.06
CA ASN A 63 -12.82 -24.75 15.05
C ASN A 63 -12.20 -23.51 15.73
N GLY A 64 -11.02 -23.10 15.28
CA GLY A 64 -10.28 -21.99 15.83
C GLY A 64 -10.95 -20.67 15.57
N SER A 65 -10.96 -19.81 16.58
CA SER A 65 -11.29 -18.39 16.39
C SER A 65 -10.14 -17.67 15.68
N LEU A 66 -10.47 -16.66 14.87
CA LEU A 66 -9.48 -15.78 14.27
C LEU A 66 -8.78 -14.97 15.37
N LEU A 67 -7.49 -15.19 15.56
CA LEU A 67 -6.65 -14.38 16.44
C LEU A 67 -6.08 -13.21 15.65
N VAL A 68 -6.15 -12.01 16.22
CA VAL A 68 -5.76 -10.75 15.56
C VAL A 68 -4.83 -9.95 16.47
N GLU A 69 -3.84 -9.28 15.88
CA GLU A 69 -3.05 -8.26 16.55
C GLU A 69 -3.87 -6.95 16.55
N PRO A 70 -4.45 -6.51 17.69
CA PRO A 70 -5.43 -5.43 17.70
C PRO A 70 -4.88 -4.09 17.19
N ARG A 71 -3.57 -3.85 17.32
CA ARG A 71 -2.94 -2.61 16.88
C ARG A 71 -2.80 -2.53 15.37
N GLU A 72 -2.58 -3.67 14.72
CA GLU A 72 -2.27 -3.74 13.29
C GLU A 72 -3.49 -4.08 12.44
N ILE A 73 -4.49 -4.79 13.00
CA ILE A 73 -5.66 -5.26 12.23
C ILE A 73 -6.59 -4.14 11.76
N ASP A 74 -6.54 -2.96 12.40
CA ASP A 74 -7.28 -1.74 12.00
C ASP A 74 -7.01 -1.36 10.53
N CYS A 75 -5.83 -1.72 10.01
CA CYS A 75 -5.52 -1.50 8.61
C CYS A 75 -6.49 -2.22 7.65
N LEU A 76 -7.02 -3.37 8.06
CA LEU A 76 -7.95 -4.15 7.25
C LEU A 76 -9.31 -3.47 7.16
N ASP A 77 -9.79 -2.89 8.26
CA ASP A 77 -11.05 -2.14 8.28
C ASP A 77 -10.96 -0.90 7.38
N LYS A 78 -9.87 -0.11 7.53
CA LYS A 78 -9.57 1.04 6.66
C LYS A 78 -9.53 0.65 5.18
N VAL A 79 -8.91 -0.48 4.84
CA VAL A 79 -8.84 -0.99 3.46
C VAL A 79 -10.21 -1.51 2.98
N SER A 80 -11.06 -2.03 3.86
CA SER A 80 -12.41 -2.45 3.47
C SER A 80 -13.32 -1.26 3.12
N ASN A 81 -13.02 -0.08 3.67
CA ASN A 81 -13.80 1.15 3.54
C ASN A 81 -13.21 2.17 2.54
N LEU A 82 -12.24 1.77 1.71
CA LEU A 82 -11.62 2.66 0.71
C LEU A 82 -12.65 3.27 -0.26
N ASN A 83 -12.41 4.52 -0.64
CA ASN A 83 -13.01 5.12 -1.82
C ASN A 83 -12.22 4.74 -3.06
N GLU A 84 -12.66 3.71 -3.77
CA GLU A 84 -12.02 3.25 -5.02
C GLU A 84 -12.15 4.25 -6.18
N GLY A 85 -13.08 5.21 -6.09
CA GLY A 85 -13.25 6.31 -7.03
C GLY A 85 -12.42 7.56 -6.68
N ALA A 86 -11.58 7.50 -5.65
CA ALA A 86 -10.77 8.63 -5.22
C ALA A 86 -9.82 9.09 -6.33
N THR A 87 -9.82 10.40 -6.59
CA THR A 87 -8.88 11.07 -7.51
C THR A 87 -7.67 11.65 -6.78
N SER A 88 -7.71 11.70 -5.44
CA SER A 88 -6.62 12.18 -4.59
C SER A 88 -6.40 11.24 -3.40
N LEU A 89 -5.23 11.32 -2.77
CA LEU A 89 -4.94 10.57 -1.54
C LEU A 89 -5.82 11.01 -0.37
N HIS A 90 -6.25 12.27 -0.34
CA HIS A 90 -7.10 12.82 0.73
C HIS A 90 -8.50 12.21 0.70
N ASP A 91 -8.96 11.82 -0.48
CA ASP A 91 -10.28 11.23 -0.68
C ASP A 91 -10.28 9.70 -0.58
N LEU A 92 -9.10 9.08 -0.43
CA LEU A 92 -8.92 7.63 -0.51
C LEU A 92 -9.47 6.91 0.72
N TYR A 93 -9.21 7.44 1.91
CA TYR A 93 -9.74 6.92 3.16
C TYR A 93 -10.81 7.85 3.73
N PRO A 94 -11.90 7.30 4.30
CA PRO A 94 -12.88 8.10 5.01
C PRO A 94 -12.22 8.91 6.13
N GLY A 95 -12.62 10.19 6.28
CA GLY A 95 -12.10 11.07 7.33
C GLY A 95 -10.74 11.71 7.04
N GLY A 96 -10.21 11.58 5.82
CA GLY A 96 -8.98 12.28 5.40
C GLY A 96 -7.69 11.69 5.95
N ALA A 97 -7.74 10.51 6.56
CA ALA A 97 -6.55 9.76 6.95
C ALA A 97 -5.70 9.44 5.71
N THR A 98 -4.40 9.67 5.76
CA THR A 98 -3.50 9.41 4.61
C THR A 98 -2.74 8.09 4.73
N THR A 99 -2.87 7.40 5.87
CA THR A 99 -2.12 6.19 6.19
C THR A 99 -3.01 5.11 6.79
N CYS A 100 -2.53 3.87 6.69
CA CYS A 100 -3.22 2.68 7.14
C CYS A 100 -2.36 1.98 8.22
N GLY A 101 -2.87 1.83 9.43
CA GLY A 101 -2.15 1.22 10.58
C GLY A 101 -1.51 2.22 11.56
N SER A 102 -0.94 1.69 12.65
CA SER A 102 -0.36 2.42 13.79
C SER A 102 1.04 3.01 13.55
N ARG A 103 1.78 2.49 12.56
CA ARG A 103 3.09 2.99 12.17
C ARG A 103 3.24 2.88 10.67
N SER A 104 3.29 4.01 10.00
CA SER A 104 3.46 4.05 8.57
C SER A 104 4.94 3.97 8.23
N ILE A 105 5.35 3.03 7.38
CA ILE A 105 6.69 3.00 6.78
C ILE A 105 7.10 4.36 6.19
N TRP A 106 6.12 5.19 5.79
CA TRP A 106 6.35 6.53 5.28
C TRP A 106 6.95 7.45 6.34
N ASP A 107 6.57 7.32 7.61
CA ASP A 107 7.09 8.16 8.69
C ASP A 107 8.58 7.88 8.90
N ASP A 108 8.95 6.61 8.98
CA ASP A 108 10.34 6.17 9.10
C ASP A 108 11.16 6.53 7.84
N MET A 109 10.54 6.51 6.65
CA MET A 109 11.21 6.86 5.39
C MET A 109 11.42 8.38 5.24
N ILE A 110 10.51 9.22 5.75
CA ILE A 110 10.64 10.68 5.72
C ILE A 110 11.82 11.13 6.60
N VAL A 111 12.06 10.45 7.73
CA VAL A 111 13.15 10.76 8.66
C VAL A 111 14.47 10.03 8.34
N ALA A 112 14.50 9.17 7.31
CA ALA A 112 15.68 8.40 6.96
C ALA A 112 16.88 9.29 6.57
N PRO A 113 18.08 9.10 7.15
CA PRO A 113 19.26 9.92 6.85
C PRO A 113 19.67 9.92 5.38
N SER A 114 19.42 8.82 4.66
CA SER A 114 19.74 8.67 3.24
C SER A 114 18.77 9.41 2.31
N ARG A 115 17.62 9.88 2.81
CA ARG A 115 16.54 10.46 1.98
C ARG A 115 17.04 11.61 1.11
N ALA A 116 17.82 12.53 1.68
CA ALA A 116 18.31 13.69 0.95
C ALA A 116 19.20 13.31 -0.24
N THR A 117 20.10 12.35 -0.03
CA THR A 117 20.99 11.83 -1.07
C THR A 117 20.20 11.15 -2.19
N VAL A 118 19.28 10.24 -1.83
CA VAL A 118 18.43 9.54 -2.81
C VAL A 118 17.55 10.51 -3.60
N GLN A 119 16.98 11.53 -2.95
CA GLN A 119 16.19 12.55 -3.64
C GLN A 119 17.02 13.37 -4.63
N ARG A 120 18.28 13.70 -4.29
CA ARG A 120 19.19 14.39 -5.20
C ARG A 120 19.48 13.54 -6.44
N GLU A 121 19.85 12.28 -6.25
CA GLU A 121 20.15 11.35 -7.35
C GLU A 121 18.95 11.18 -8.30
N ILE A 122 17.75 11.01 -7.75
CA ILE A 122 16.52 10.91 -8.56
C ILE A 122 16.27 12.20 -9.35
N ARG A 123 16.44 13.38 -8.73
CA ARG A 123 16.27 14.67 -9.43
C ARG A 123 17.28 14.86 -10.54
N GLU A 124 18.54 14.48 -10.32
CA GLU A 124 19.59 14.54 -11.34
C GLU A 124 19.28 13.59 -12.51
N ALA A 125 18.81 12.37 -12.21
CA ALA A 125 18.40 11.41 -13.23
C ALA A 125 17.16 11.86 -14.04
N ILE A 126 16.21 12.56 -13.41
CA ILE A 126 15.05 13.12 -14.14
C ILE A 126 15.52 14.25 -15.06
N ARG A 127 16.36 15.17 -14.56
CA ARG A 127 16.89 16.29 -15.35
C ARG A 127 17.73 15.85 -16.54
N SER A 128 18.42 14.71 -16.46
CA SER A 128 19.21 14.20 -17.59
C SER A 128 18.35 13.60 -18.71
N VAL A 129 17.08 13.30 -18.44
CA VAL A 129 16.15 12.66 -19.38
C VAL A 129 15.07 13.63 -19.88
N GLU A 130 14.69 14.63 -19.09
CA GLU A 130 13.70 15.64 -19.49
C GLU A 130 14.26 16.59 -20.58
N PRO A 131 13.57 16.75 -21.72
CA PRO A 131 13.92 17.77 -22.69
C PRO A 131 13.66 19.16 -22.10
N THR A 132 14.61 20.08 -22.27
CA THR A 132 14.42 21.49 -21.93
C THR A 132 13.22 22.04 -22.70
N VAL A 133 12.09 22.25 -22.02
CA VAL A 133 10.97 23.00 -22.57
C VAL A 133 11.44 24.44 -22.70
N THR A 134 11.81 24.86 -23.91
CA THR A 134 11.95 26.28 -24.24
C THR A 134 10.56 26.90 -24.14
N PRO A 135 10.34 27.91 -23.27
CA PRO A 135 9.07 28.62 -23.24
C PRO A 135 8.87 29.26 -24.61
N THR A 136 7.84 28.82 -25.34
CA THR A 136 7.42 29.51 -26.56
C THR A 136 6.78 30.82 -26.09
N ALA A 137 7.48 31.93 -26.32
CA ALA A 137 6.96 33.25 -26.04
C ALA A 137 5.67 33.47 -26.86
N LEU A 138 4.60 33.88 -26.18
CA LEU A 138 3.42 34.55 -26.76
C LEU A 138 3.41 35.98 -26.24
#